data_AF-A0A438N3G9-F1
#
_entry.id   AF-A0A438N3G9-F1
#
_cell.length_a   1.000
_cell.length_b   1.000
_cell.length_c   1.000
_cell.angle_alpha   90.00
_cell.angle_beta   90.00
_cell.angle_gamma   90.00
#
_symmetry.space_group_name_H-M   'P 1'
#
loop_
_entity.id
_entity.type
_entity.pdbx_description
1 polymer ?
#
loop_
_entity_poly.entity_id
_entity_poly.type
_entity_poly.pdbx_seq_one_letter_code
_entity_poly.pdbx_strand_id
1 'polypeptide(L)'
;MAPSRDQHATKNLEAFRPLLETPIEQDIDPVALQIATNTLPFISIPGVFNFRDLGHHPRLKQGLLYRSGTLFTVEPAGVNMLINDLNVRTVFDFRSSGERKAFAFPELENDKGSITVHWEPSDTPAETNISDFVDLETESHLWHGGARGFSKMYLDTLEVHKASFRAVLQHVLLRPHEPIVFNCTAGKDRTGVMAALVLTLADVPDHEIAADYALSRIGIESRKEFLTGIIRMWKPEWTSETAGMRGFSNVRPEYMAQFLHDARIKYADKRGEGNWAAQYAHHDLGFELHDVDTIRANMQPSQVE
;
A
#
# COMPACT_ATOMS: atom_id res chain seq x y z
N MET A 1 -0.04 32.29 19.06
CA MET A 1 0.72 32.09 17.81
C MET A 1 0.91 30.59 17.64
N ALA A 2 0.13 29.97 16.77
CA ALA A 2 0.25 28.54 16.50
C ALA A 2 1.58 28.30 15.74
N PRO A 3 2.39 27.31 16.12
CA PRO A 3 3.61 27.00 15.38
C PRO A 3 3.20 26.56 13.97
N SER A 4 3.82 27.17 12.96
CA SER A 4 3.59 26.85 11.55
C SER A 4 3.90 25.37 11.33
N ARG A 5 2.88 24.58 10.97
CA ARG A 5 3.02 23.22 10.45
C ARG A 5 3.67 23.27 9.07
N ASP A 6 4.98 23.46 9.06
CA ASP A 6 5.80 23.21 7.88
C ASP A 6 6.07 21.69 7.80
N GLN A 7 5.00 20.92 7.56
CA GLN A 7 5.00 19.46 7.47
C GLN A 7 5.27 19.03 6.04
N HIS A 8 6.54 19.06 5.62
CA HIS A 8 6.94 18.45 4.36
C HIS A 8 7.15 16.94 4.54
N ALA A 9 6.38 16.13 3.80
CA ALA A 9 6.42 14.66 3.77
C ALA A 9 7.85 14.08 3.65
N THR A 10 8.69 14.73 2.85
CA THR A 10 10.08 14.35 2.62
C THR A 10 10.99 14.55 3.84
N LYS A 11 10.70 15.53 4.72
CA LYS A 11 11.48 15.74 5.96
C LYS A 11 11.23 14.63 6.99
N ASN A 12 10.03 14.05 7.03
CA ASN A 12 9.74 12.94 7.94
C ASN A 12 10.35 11.62 7.45
N LEU A 13 10.50 11.43 6.14
CA LEU A 13 11.14 10.23 5.58
C LEU A 13 12.61 10.09 6.00
N GLU A 14 13.35 11.20 6.13
CA GLU A 14 14.72 11.19 6.68
C GLU A 14 14.76 10.71 8.13
N ALA A 15 13.75 11.04 8.95
CA ALA A 15 13.67 10.57 10.33
C ALA A 15 13.45 9.05 10.43
N PHE A 16 12.85 8.44 9.40
CA PHE A 16 12.64 6.99 9.32
C PHE A 16 13.83 6.23 8.73
N ARG A 17 14.78 6.91 8.07
CA ARG A 17 15.92 6.30 7.37
C ARG A 17 16.67 5.27 8.22
N PRO A 18 17.06 5.53 9.50
CA PRO A 18 17.77 4.54 10.29
C PRO A 18 16.99 3.24 10.49
N LEU A 19 15.66 3.31 10.59
CA LEU A 19 14.80 2.13 10.77
C LEU A 19 14.57 1.39 9.45
N LEU A 20 14.53 2.13 8.33
CA LEU A 20 14.42 1.55 6.99
C LEU A 20 15.70 0.81 6.57
N GLU A 21 16.85 1.24 7.08
CA GLU A 21 18.16 0.61 6.83
C GLU A 21 18.42 -0.62 7.71
N THR A 22 17.63 -0.84 8.77
CA THR A 22 17.69 -2.07 9.58
C THR A 22 17.43 -3.29 8.71
N PRO A 23 18.37 -4.26 8.63
CA PRO A 23 18.18 -5.50 7.88
C PRO A 23 16.86 -6.19 8.25
N ILE A 24 16.20 -6.86 7.30
CA ILE A 24 14.90 -7.49 7.54
C ILE A 24 15.02 -8.66 8.55
N GLU A 25 16.20 -9.26 8.61
CA GLU A 25 16.58 -10.34 9.51
C GLU A 25 16.80 -9.84 10.95
N GLN A 26 16.92 -8.53 11.16
CA GLN A 26 17.09 -7.92 12.48
C GLN A 26 15.79 -7.23 12.90
N ASP A 27 15.49 -7.30 14.19
CA ASP A 27 14.36 -6.57 14.75
C ASP A 27 14.68 -5.08 14.83
N ILE A 28 13.70 -4.25 14.47
CA ILE A 28 13.78 -2.81 14.79
C ILE A 28 13.62 -2.66 16.30
N ASP A 29 14.44 -1.81 16.92
CA ASP A 29 14.33 -1.48 18.34
C ASP A 29 12.87 -1.14 18.73
N PRO A 30 12.27 -1.80 19.74
CA PRO A 30 10.86 -1.63 20.05
C PRO A 30 10.46 -0.19 20.43
N VAL A 31 11.34 0.57 21.09
CA VAL A 31 11.07 1.96 21.46
C VAL A 31 11.09 2.84 20.22
N ALA A 32 12.08 2.68 19.36
CA ALA A 32 12.16 3.39 18.09
C ALA A 32 10.98 3.05 17.17
N LEU A 33 10.57 1.78 17.11
CA LEU A 33 9.40 1.32 16.36
C LEU A 33 8.11 1.96 16.89
N GLN A 34 7.94 2.03 18.20
CA GLN A 34 6.78 2.67 18.82
C GLN A 34 6.74 4.17 18.51
N ILE A 35 7.87 4.88 18.62
CA ILE A 35 7.95 6.30 18.25
C ILE A 35 7.57 6.48 16.78
N ALA A 36 8.13 5.65 15.90
CA ALA A 36 7.90 5.74 14.47
C ALA A 36 6.42 5.50 14.09
N THR A 37 5.80 4.46 14.66
CA THR A 37 4.40 4.11 14.35
C THR A 37 3.37 5.06 14.99
N ASN A 38 3.80 5.96 15.88
CA ASN A 38 2.99 7.07 16.41
C ASN A 38 3.32 8.43 15.79
N THR A 39 4.17 8.45 14.74
CA THR A 39 4.57 9.67 14.04
C THR A 39 4.09 9.64 12.60
N LEU A 40 3.61 10.79 12.09
CA LEU A 40 3.19 10.91 10.70
C LEU A 40 4.29 10.43 9.74
N PRO A 41 3.94 9.63 8.71
CA PRO A 41 2.58 9.43 8.22
C PRO A 41 1.81 8.27 8.88
N PHE A 42 2.42 7.53 9.81
CA PHE A 42 1.71 6.48 10.54
C PHE A 42 0.65 7.07 11.47
N ILE A 43 -0.48 6.37 11.55
CA ILE A 43 -1.54 6.64 12.51
C ILE A 43 -1.75 5.35 13.30
N SER A 44 -1.53 5.42 14.60
CA SER A 44 -1.69 4.27 15.50
C SER A 44 -3.19 3.98 15.68
N ILE A 45 -3.64 2.85 15.12
CA ILE A 45 -4.99 2.33 15.28
C ILE A 45 -4.89 1.02 16.05
N PRO A 46 -5.48 0.90 17.27
CA PRO A 46 -5.40 -0.31 18.08
C PRO A 46 -5.79 -1.57 17.30
N GLY A 47 -4.91 -2.57 17.33
CA GLY A 47 -5.10 -3.83 16.61
C GLY A 47 -4.78 -3.79 15.10
N VAL A 48 -4.40 -2.64 14.54
CA VAL A 48 -4.07 -2.49 13.11
C VAL A 48 -2.62 -2.07 12.95
N PHE A 49 -1.94 -2.70 11.99
CA PHE A 49 -0.55 -2.41 11.65
C PHE A 49 -0.45 -1.79 10.25
N ASN A 50 0.68 -1.16 9.97
CA ASN A 50 0.98 -0.56 8.68
C ASN A 50 -0.05 0.49 8.21
N PHE A 51 -0.76 1.14 9.15
CA PHE A 51 -1.83 2.11 8.86
C PHE A 51 -1.27 3.52 8.64
N ARG A 52 -1.66 4.17 7.54
CA ARG A 52 -1.25 5.54 7.21
C ARG A 52 -2.23 6.24 6.27
N ASP A 53 -2.28 7.56 6.36
CA ASP A 53 -3.00 8.43 5.43
C ASP A 53 -2.11 8.77 4.23
N LEU A 54 -2.56 8.54 2.99
CA LEU A 54 -1.83 8.95 1.79
C LEU A 54 -1.81 10.47 1.57
N GLY A 55 -2.71 11.21 2.22
CA GLY A 55 -2.71 12.68 2.24
C GLY A 55 -1.52 13.29 2.99
N HIS A 56 -0.61 12.49 3.54
CA HIS A 56 0.71 12.98 3.92
C HIS A 56 1.51 13.52 2.72
N HIS A 57 1.23 13.03 1.51
CA HIS A 57 1.72 13.68 0.29
C HIS A 57 0.91 14.94 -0.02
N PRO A 58 1.56 16.09 -0.26
CA PRO A 58 0.88 17.37 -0.42
C PRO A 58 0.00 17.47 -1.67
N ARG A 59 0.10 16.51 -2.60
CA ARG A 59 -0.76 16.43 -3.79
C ARG A 59 -2.08 15.71 -3.54
N LEU A 60 -2.28 15.15 -2.34
CA LEU A 60 -3.50 14.45 -1.95
C LEU A 60 -4.17 15.13 -0.76
N LYS A 61 -5.51 15.08 -0.75
CA LYS A 61 -6.35 15.51 0.35
C LYS A 61 -6.10 14.63 1.58
N GLN A 62 -5.81 15.27 2.70
CA GLN A 62 -5.71 14.60 3.99
C GLN A 62 -7.03 13.98 4.41
N GLY A 63 -6.93 12.81 5.03
CA GLY A 63 -8.05 12.09 5.61
C GLY A 63 -9.03 11.49 4.61
N LEU A 64 -8.65 11.33 3.33
CA LEU A 64 -9.50 10.72 2.31
C LEU A 64 -9.10 9.26 2.01
N LEU A 65 -7.80 9.00 1.80
CA LEU A 65 -7.30 7.71 1.32
C LEU A 65 -6.31 7.12 2.32
N TYR A 66 -6.77 6.15 3.10
CA TYR A 66 -5.93 5.42 4.03
C TYR A 66 -5.52 4.07 3.46
N ARG A 67 -4.34 3.61 3.85
CA ARG A 67 -3.85 2.25 3.57
C ARG A 67 -3.47 1.54 4.85
N SER A 68 -3.66 0.22 4.91
CA SER A 68 -3.34 -0.56 6.11
C SER A 68 -2.97 -2.01 5.81
N GLY A 69 -2.41 -2.70 6.82
CA GLY A 69 -2.48 -4.15 6.93
C GLY A 69 -3.91 -4.64 7.18
N THR A 70 -4.08 -5.95 7.31
CA THR A 70 -5.40 -6.54 7.53
C THR A 70 -6.06 -5.99 8.80
N LEU A 71 -7.38 -5.78 8.74
CA LEU A 71 -8.19 -5.41 9.89
C LEU A 71 -8.62 -6.62 10.74
N PHE A 72 -8.23 -7.85 10.40
CA PHE A 72 -8.57 -9.06 11.17
C PHE A 72 -8.36 -8.94 12.69
N THR A 73 -7.33 -8.21 13.11
CA THR A 73 -6.99 -8.03 14.53
C THR A 73 -7.39 -6.68 15.09
N VAL A 74 -8.21 -5.89 14.39
CA VAL A 74 -8.66 -4.57 14.88
C VAL A 74 -9.35 -4.74 16.23
N GLU A 75 -8.97 -3.89 17.18
CA GLU A 75 -9.58 -3.89 18.50
C GLU A 75 -10.82 -3.00 18.51
N PRO A 76 -11.76 -3.14 19.47
CA PRO A 76 -12.93 -2.26 19.59
C PRO A 76 -12.55 -0.76 19.66
N ALA A 77 -11.45 -0.43 20.33
CA ALA A 77 -10.91 0.93 20.35
C ALA A 77 -10.46 1.39 18.95
N GLY A 78 -9.87 0.51 18.15
CA GLY A 78 -9.52 0.78 16.76
C GLY A 78 -10.74 1.00 15.87
N VAL A 79 -11.80 0.20 16.03
CA VAL A 79 -13.09 0.40 15.32
C VAL A 79 -13.66 1.78 15.66
N ASN A 80 -13.64 2.16 16.94
CA ASN A 80 -14.08 3.49 17.37
C ASN A 80 -13.26 4.62 16.73
N MET A 81 -11.93 4.51 16.67
CA MET A 81 -11.10 5.51 16.00
C MET A 81 -11.38 5.61 14.51
N LEU A 82 -11.52 4.47 13.81
CA LEU A 82 -11.85 4.44 12.39
C LEU A 82 -13.18 5.16 12.10
N ILE A 83 -14.21 4.90 12.89
CA ILE A 83 -15.56 5.46 12.68
C ILE A 83 -15.67 6.91 13.15
N ASN A 84 -15.16 7.21 14.34
CA ASN A 84 -15.46 8.47 15.03
C ASN A 84 -14.44 9.56 14.71
N ASP A 85 -13.16 9.18 14.62
CA ASP A 85 -12.06 10.15 14.52
C ASP A 85 -11.62 10.32 13.07
N LEU A 86 -11.48 9.20 12.34
CA LEU A 86 -11.08 9.19 10.92
C LEU A 86 -12.26 9.23 9.95
N ASN A 87 -13.49 9.08 10.46
CA ASN A 87 -14.73 9.11 9.68
C ASN A 87 -14.72 8.12 8.50
N VAL A 88 -14.05 6.97 8.64
CA VAL A 88 -13.97 5.94 7.60
C VAL A 88 -15.37 5.38 7.35
N ARG A 89 -15.75 5.27 6.07
CA ARG A 89 -17.07 4.77 5.64
C ARG A 89 -16.99 3.50 4.83
N THR A 90 -15.86 3.26 4.17
CA THR A 90 -15.68 2.05 3.35
C THR A 90 -14.29 1.47 3.50
N VAL A 91 -14.22 0.15 3.59
CA VAL A 91 -12.96 -0.60 3.49
C VAL A 91 -12.98 -1.44 2.22
N PHE A 92 -11.93 -1.34 1.42
CA PHE A 92 -11.65 -2.22 0.30
C PHE A 92 -10.65 -3.29 0.74
N ASP A 93 -11.10 -4.55 0.81
CA ASP A 93 -10.23 -5.68 1.13
C ASP A 93 -9.77 -6.38 -0.15
N PHE A 94 -8.46 -6.43 -0.37
CA PHE A 94 -7.87 -7.09 -1.54
C PHE A 94 -7.44 -8.54 -1.28
N ARG A 95 -7.75 -9.09 -0.11
CA ARG A 95 -7.42 -10.48 0.24
C ARG A 95 -8.22 -11.47 -0.60
N SER A 96 -7.57 -12.57 -0.95
CA SER A 96 -8.18 -13.73 -1.61
C SER A 96 -9.21 -14.40 -0.70
N SER A 97 -10.02 -15.29 -1.27
CA SER A 97 -10.96 -16.12 -0.51
C SER A 97 -10.24 -17.00 0.51
N GLY A 98 -9.07 -17.55 0.14
CA GLY A 98 -8.23 -18.34 1.03
C GLY A 98 -7.73 -17.56 2.25
N GLU A 99 -7.25 -16.34 2.04
CA GLU A 99 -6.80 -15.45 3.12
C GLU A 99 -7.95 -15.03 4.04
N ARG A 100 -9.14 -14.73 3.49
CA ARG A 100 -10.33 -14.42 4.30
C ARG A 100 -10.84 -15.63 5.07
N LYS A 101 -10.73 -16.84 4.52
CA LYS A 101 -11.11 -18.08 5.21
C LYS A 101 -10.18 -18.37 6.39
N ALA A 102 -8.88 -18.15 6.22
CA ALA A 102 -7.89 -18.33 7.28
C ALA A 102 -7.98 -17.23 8.36
N PHE A 103 -8.29 -15.99 7.94
CA PHE A 103 -8.34 -14.81 8.80
C PHE A 103 -9.59 -13.99 8.47
N ALA A 104 -10.69 -14.29 9.16
CA ALA A 104 -12.00 -13.69 8.91
C ALA A 104 -11.96 -12.14 8.96
N PHE A 105 -12.78 -11.46 8.16
CA PHE A 105 -12.95 -10.02 8.31
C PHE A 105 -13.82 -9.73 9.53
N PRO A 106 -13.46 -8.80 10.43
CA PRO A 106 -14.28 -8.48 11.60
C PRO A 106 -15.50 -7.65 11.21
N GLU A 107 -16.48 -7.59 12.09
CA GLU A 107 -17.52 -6.56 12.04
C GLU A 107 -16.90 -5.20 12.40
N LEU A 108 -17.24 -4.17 11.65
CA LEU A 108 -16.71 -2.81 11.81
C LEU A 108 -17.85 -1.84 12.12
N GLU A 109 -18.42 -1.96 13.32
CA GLU A 109 -19.55 -1.14 13.76
C GLU A 109 -19.42 -0.70 15.22
N ASN A 110 -20.06 0.42 15.53
CA ASN A 110 -20.26 0.93 16.89
C ASN A 110 -21.61 1.65 16.98
N ASP A 111 -21.86 2.33 18.11
CA ASP A 111 -23.09 3.07 18.38
C ASP A 111 -23.37 4.24 17.40
N LYS A 112 -22.35 4.69 16.65
CA LYS A 112 -22.44 5.82 15.72
C LYS A 112 -22.50 5.41 14.25
N GLY A 113 -22.32 4.13 13.92
CA GLY A 113 -22.49 3.62 12.57
C GLY A 113 -21.66 2.38 12.27
N SER A 114 -21.63 2.01 10.99
CA SER A 114 -20.87 0.88 10.48
C SER A 114 -20.03 1.27 9.26
N ILE A 115 -18.95 0.52 9.04
CA ILE A 115 -18.08 0.64 7.88
C ILE A 115 -18.48 -0.42 6.87
N THR A 116 -18.79 -0.01 5.64
CA THR A 116 -19.09 -0.94 4.55
C THR A 116 -17.79 -1.63 4.11
N VAL A 117 -17.80 -2.96 3.99
CA VAL A 117 -16.65 -3.72 3.49
C VAL A 117 -16.91 -4.14 2.05
N HIS A 118 -16.19 -3.53 1.11
CA HIS A 118 -16.19 -3.90 -0.29
C HIS A 118 -15.14 -5.00 -0.53
N TRP A 119 -15.57 -6.13 -1.10
CA TRP A 119 -14.70 -7.28 -1.33
C TRP A 119 -14.95 -7.89 -2.69
N GLU A 120 -13.98 -7.69 -3.59
CA GLU A 120 -13.93 -8.30 -4.92
C GLU A 120 -12.66 -9.15 -4.96
N PRO A 121 -12.70 -10.40 -4.44
CA PRO A 121 -11.51 -11.23 -4.40
C PRO A 121 -11.09 -11.61 -5.81
N SER A 122 -9.77 -11.72 -6.00
CA SER A 122 -9.22 -12.48 -7.10
C SER A 122 -8.44 -13.65 -6.54
N ASP A 123 -8.89 -14.85 -6.87
CA ASP A 123 -8.25 -16.12 -6.49
C ASP A 123 -7.37 -16.67 -7.61
N THR A 124 -7.21 -15.90 -8.70
CA THR A 124 -6.27 -16.24 -9.76
C THR A 124 -4.89 -16.40 -9.13
N PRO A 125 -4.25 -17.58 -9.27
CA PRO A 125 -2.91 -17.77 -8.74
C PRO A 125 -1.96 -16.80 -9.45
N ALA A 126 -1.47 -15.81 -8.72
CA ALA A 126 -0.22 -15.17 -9.10
C ALA A 126 0.86 -16.23 -8.87
N GLU A 127 1.38 -16.84 -9.92
CA GLU A 127 2.51 -17.75 -9.79
C GLU A 127 3.77 -16.95 -9.44
N THR A 128 3.93 -16.63 -8.16
CA THR A 128 5.16 -16.05 -7.64
C THR A 128 6.23 -17.14 -7.64
N ASN A 129 7.22 -17.01 -8.52
CA ASN A 129 8.37 -17.89 -8.55
C ASN A 129 9.50 -17.29 -7.70
N ILE A 130 9.88 -17.99 -6.62
CA ILE A 130 10.91 -17.51 -5.68
C ILE A 130 12.28 -17.30 -6.37
N SER A 131 12.55 -18.00 -7.48
CA SER A 131 13.79 -17.80 -8.24
C SER A 131 13.90 -16.39 -8.85
N ASP A 132 12.77 -15.72 -9.09
CA ASP A 132 12.77 -14.36 -9.64
C ASP A 132 13.38 -13.35 -8.64
N PHE A 133 13.41 -13.70 -7.35
CA PHE A 133 13.89 -12.85 -6.24
C PHE A 133 15.38 -13.07 -5.90
N VAL A 134 16.07 -13.93 -6.65
CA VAL A 134 17.49 -14.22 -6.44
C VAL A 134 18.34 -13.09 -7.01
N ASP A 135 19.18 -12.48 -6.17
CA ASP A 135 20.25 -11.60 -6.64
C ASP A 135 21.34 -12.45 -7.31
N LEU A 136 21.84 -12.01 -8.47
CA LEU A 136 23.02 -12.66 -9.07
C LEU A 136 24.25 -12.36 -8.21
N GLU A 137 25.27 -13.23 -8.22
CA GLU A 137 26.47 -13.07 -7.38
C GLU A 137 27.16 -11.70 -7.60
N THR A 138 27.13 -11.19 -8.83
CA THR A 138 27.66 -9.88 -9.22
C THR A 138 26.79 -8.68 -8.82
N GLU A 139 25.58 -8.94 -8.31
CA GLU A 139 24.56 -7.95 -7.94
C GLU A 139 24.31 -7.89 -6.42
N SER A 140 25.09 -8.65 -5.64
CA SER A 140 25.01 -8.59 -4.18
C SER A 140 25.09 -7.12 -3.75
N HIS A 141 24.10 -6.67 -2.97
CA HIS A 141 23.87 -5.29 -2.51
C HIS A 141 23.02 -4.36 -3.39
N LEU A 142 22.69 -4.72 -4.63
CA LEU A 142 21.83 -3.89 -5.51
C LEU A 142 20.36 -4.30 -5.48
N TRP A 143 20.03 -5.44 -4.86
CA TRP A 143 18.67 -5.93 -4.69
C TRP A 143 17.91 -6.13 -6.02
N HIS A 144 18.63 -6.34 -7.12
CA HIS A 144 18.05 -6.49 -8.46
C HIS A 144 17.15 -7.72 -8.55
N GLY A 145 17.46 -8.81 -7.86
CA GLY A 145 16.58 -9.98 -7.79
C GLY A 145 15.23 -9.62 -7.20
N GLY A 146 15.23 -9.04 -5.99
CA GLY A 146 14.00 -8.56 -5.37
C GLY A 146 13.23 -7.58 -6.25
N ALA A 147 13.93 -6.63 -6.89
CA ALA A 147 13.31 -5.64 -7.76
C ALA A 147 12.63 -6.28 -8.99
N ARG A 148 13.30 -7.23 -9.66
CA ARG A 148 12.73 -8.00 -10.78
C ARG A 148 11.50 -8.80 -10.34
N GLY A 149 11.63 -9.57 -9.26
CA GLY A 149 10.56 -10.43 -8.75
C GLY A 149 9.32 -9.63 -8.34
N PHE A 150 9.49 -8.55 -7.57
CA PHE A 150 8.38 -7.69 -7.17
C PHE A 150 7.78 -6.91 -8.34
N SER A 151 8.58 -6.40 -9.28
CA SER A 151 8.06 -5.70 -10.46
C SER A 151 7.12 -6.60 -11.27
N LYS A 152 7.57 -7.82 -11.59
CA LYS A 152 6.74 -8.83 -12.27
C LYS A 152 5.45 -9.10 -11.49
N MET A 153 5.55 -9.39 -10.19
CA MET A 153 4.38 -9.66 -9.34
C MET A 153 3.41 -8.48 -9.25
N TYR A 154 3.90 -7.24 -9.26
CA TYR A 154 3.07 -6.03 -9.17
C TYR A 154 2.42 -5.68 -10.51
N LEU A 155 3.06 -5.98 -11.65
CA LEU A 155 2.41 -5.91 -12.95
C LEU A 155 1.28 -6.95 -13.08
N ASP A 156 1.50 -8.17 -12.59
CA ASP A 156 0.46 -9.21 -12.51
C ASP A 156 -0.68 -8.77 -11.57
N THR A 157 -0.35 -8.11 -10.47
CA THR A 157 -1.34 -7.55 -9.54
C THR A 157 -2.27 -6.56 -10.23
N LEU A 158 -1.76 -5.66 -11.09
CA LEU A 158 -2.60 -4.76 -11.88
C LEU A 158 -3.57 -5.58 -12.77
N GLU A 159 -3.08 -6.60 -13.47
CA GLU A 159 -3.94 -7.42 -14.34
C GLU A 159 -5.03 -8.19 -13.58
N VAL A 160 -4.67 -8.76 -12.43
CA VAL A 160 -5.51 -9.68 -11.67
C VAL A 160 -6.55 -8.95 -10.80
N HIS A 161 -6.23 -7.75 -10.30
CA HIS A 161 -7.09 -6.99 -9.37
C HIS A 161 -7.86 -5.83 -10.02
N LYS A 162 -8.08 -5.86 -11.35
CA LYS A 162 -8.83 -4.81 -12.08
C LYS A 162 -10.17 -4.47 -11.43
N ALA A 163 -10.96 -5.47 -11.05
CA ALA A 163 -12.27 -5.25 -10.42
C ALA A 163 -12.16 -4.50 -9.08
N SER A 164 -11.27 -4.96 -8.18
CA SER A 164 -11.09 -4.33 -6.86
C SER A 164 -10.49 -2.93 -6.96
N PHE A 165 -9.53 -2.71 -7.87
CA PHE A 165 -8.92 -1.38 -8.07
C PHE A 165 -9.87 -0.41 -8.75
N ARG A 166 -10.67 -0.89 -9.71
CA ARG A 166 -11.78 -0.12 -10.28
C ARG A 166 -12.74 0.33 -9.19
N ALA A 167 -13.13 -0.55 -8.27
CA ALA A 167 -14.06 -0.21 -7.21
C ALA A 167 -13.54 0.93 -6.30
N VAL A 168 -12.23 0.94 -5.99
CA VAL A 168 -11.61 2.06 -5.26
C VAL A 168 -11.73 3.37 -6.02
N LEU A 169 -11.30 3.39 -7.29
CA LEU A 169 -11.35 4.62 -8.09
C LEU A 169 -12.79 5.09 -8.35
N GLN A 170 -13.73 4.15 -8.49
CA GLN A 170 -15.15 4.46 -8.63
C GLN A 170 -15.72 5.07 -7.35
N HIS A 171 -15.28 4.63 -6.17
CA HIS A 171 -15.66 5.28 -4.92
C HIS A 171 -15.11 6.71 -4.83
N VAL A 172 -13.86 6.93 -5.23
CA VAL A 172 -13.27 8.29 -5.28
C VAL A 172 -14.02 9.18 -6.27
N LEU A 173 -14.43 8.63 -7.42
CA LEU A 173 -15.24 9.34 -8.42
C LEU A 173 -16.60 9.79 -7.85
N LEU A 174 -17.32 8.86 -7.21
CA LEU A 174 -18.73 9.06 -6.84
C LEU A 174 -18.92 9.63 -5.43
N ARG A 175 -17.94 9.45 -4.53
CA ARG A 175 -18.03 9.77 -3.10
C ARG A 175 -16.74 10.45 -2.59
N PRO A 176 -16.35 11.60 -3.15
CA PRO A 176 -15.05 12.25 -2.89
C PRO A 176 -14.86 12.83 -1.48
N HIS A 177 -15.87 12.70 -0.63
CA HIS A 177 -15.86 13.16 0.76
C HIS A 177 -16.05 12.00 1.76
N GLU A 178 -16.15 10.75 1.29
CA GLU A 178 -16.24 9.57 2.16
C GLU A 178 -14.86 8.90 2.28
N PRO A 179 -14.18 9.02 3.43
CA PRO A 179 -12.88 8.41 3.64
C PRO A 179 -12.90 6.90 3.53
N ILE A 180 -11.85 6.35 2.91
CA ILE A 180 -11.73 4.91 2.68
C ILE A 180 -10.40 4.37 3.20
N VAL A 181 -10.43 3.09 3.57
CA VAL A 181 -9.22 2.30 3.83
C VAL A 181 -9.14 1.23 2.74
N PHE A 182 -7.99 1.04 2.10
CA PHE A 182 -7.75 -0.16 1.31
C PHE A 182 -6.62 -1.00 1.92
N ASN A 183 -6.83 -2.31 1.99
CA ASN A 183 -5.93 -3.22 2.67
C ASN A 183 -5.72 -4.55 1.93
N CYS A 184 -4.71 -5.27 2.38
CA CYS A 184 -4.51 -6.68 2.08
C CYS A 184 -4.00 -7.34 3.37
N THR A 185 -3.34 -8.50 3.29
CA THR A 185 -2.78 -9.13 4.50
C THR A 185 -1.74 -8.25 5.19
N ALA A 186 -0.66 -7.88 4.49
CA ALA A 186 0.43 -7.07 5.07
C ALA A 186 0.23 -5.55 4.92
N GLY A 187 -0.62 -5.12 3.99
CA GLY A 187 -0.70 -3.71 3.59
C GLY A 187 0.51 -3.24 2.76
N LYS A 188 1.31 -4.18 2.26
CA LYS A 188 2.53 -3.94 1.49
C LYS A 188 2.30 -4.06 -0.01
N ASP A 189 1.87 -5.24 -0.47
CA ASP A 189 1.91 -5.63 -1.89
C ASP A 189 0.71 -5.11 -2.69
N ARG A 190 -0.44 -5.81 -2.70
CA ARG A 190 -1.68 -5.33 -3.36
C ARG A 190 -2.08 -3.91 -2.95
N THR A 191 -1.99 -3.62 -1.65
CA THR A 191 -2.20 -2.28 -1.11
C THR A 191 -1.16 -1.27 -1.61
N GLY A 192 0.10 -1.67 -1.77
CA GLY A 192 1.15 -0.80 -2.31
C GLY A 192 0.98 -0.51 -3.79
N VAL A 193 0.52 -1.48 -4.58
CA VAL A 193 0.19 -1.27 -6.00
C VAL A 193 -0.98 -0.29 -6.13
N MET A 194 -2.05 -0.45 -5.32
CA MET A 194 -3.16 0.51 -5.30
C MET A 194 -2.71 1.91 -4.87
N ALA A 195 -1.84 2.01 -3.84
CA ALA A 195 -1.27 3.28 -3.41
C ALA A 195 -0.42 3.91 -4.53
N ALA A 196 0.44 3.14 -5.20
CA ALA A 196 1.25 3.61 -6.32
C ALA A 196 0.38 4.11 -7.49
N LEU A 197 -0.73 3.42 -7.79
CA LEU A 197 -1.70 3.86 -8.80
C LEU A 197 -2.30 5.22 -8.44
N VAL A 198 -2.80 5.38 -7.21
CA VAL A 198 -3.39 6.64 -6.71
C VAL A 198 -2.37 7.78 -6.66
N LEU A 199 -1.17 7.52 -6.14
CA LEU A 199 -0.11 8.53 -6.04
C LEU A 199 0.37 8.96 -7.43
N THR A 200 0.48 8.02 -8.37
CA THR A 200 0.78 8.34 -9.78
C THR A 200 -0.35 9.15 -10.40
N LEU A 201 -1.63 8.81 -10.18
CA LEU A 201 -2.76 9.63 -10.63
C LEU A 201 -2.72 11.06 -10.06
N ALA A 202 -2.16 11.26 -8.86
CA ALA A 202 -1.93 12.58 -8.28
C ALA A 202 -0.61 13.24 -8.73
N ASP A 203 0.10 12.65 -9.70
CA ASP A 203 1.41 13.09 -10.21
C ASP A 203 2.52 13.18 -9.14
N VAL A 204 2.45 12.35 -8.09
CA VAL A 204 3.52 12.25 -7.10
C VAL A 204 4.77 11.65 -7.78
N PRO A 205 5.98 12.19 -7.56
CA PRO A 205 7.20 11.67 -8.17
C PRO A 205 7.53 10.22 -7.77
N ASP A 206 8.07 9.42 -8.69
CA ASP A 206 8.38 7.99 -8.46
C ASP A 206 9.20 7.73 -7.18
N HIS A 207 10.18 8.59 -6.88
CA HIS A 207 11.03 8.43 -5.70
C HIS A 207 10.27 8.64 -4.38
N GLU A 208 9.25 9.49 -4.37
CA GLU A 208 8.37 9.68 -3.21
C GLU A 208 7.42 8.50 -3.04
N ILE A 209 6.89 7.95 -4.15
CA ILE A 209 6.05 6.73 -4.14
C ILE A 209 6.86 5.54 -3.61
N ALA A 210 8.10 5.38 -4.09
CA ALA A 210 9.00 4.35 -3.63
C ALA A 210 9.34 4.48 -2.13
N ALA A 211 9.47 5.72 -1.64
CA ALA A 211 9.69 5.97 -0.22
C ALA A 211 8.46 5.64 0.66
N ASP A 212 7.23 5.99 0.25
CA ASP A 212 5.99 5.56 0.95
C ASP A 212 5.85 4.03 0.97
N TYR A 213 6.20 3.37 -0.13
CA TYR A 213 6.25 1.91 -0.16
C TYR A 213 7.22 1.35 0.89
N ALA A 214 8.43 1.90 0.95
CA ALA A 214 9.48 1.47 1.87
C ALA A 214 9.09 1.60 3.35
N LEU A 215 8.23 2.56 3.71
CA LEU A 215 7.67 2.67 5.06
C LEU A 215 6.97 1.38 5.53
N SER A 216 6.52 0.52 4.63
CA SER A 216 5.97 -0.78 5.00
C SER A 216 6.99 -1.65 5.76
N ARG A 217 8.32 -1.43 5.63
CA ARG A 217 9.36 -2.08 6.44
C ARG A 217 9.13 -1.86 7.93
N ILE A 218 8.77 -0.63 8.30
CA ILE A 218 8.46 -0.23 9.69
C ILE A 218 7.05 -0.71 10.05
N GLY A 219 6.08 -0.45 9.16
CA GLY A 219 4.67 -0.69 9.43
C GLY A 219 4.30 -2.16 9.65
N ILE A 220 5.06 -3.11 9.09
CA ILE A 220 4.82 -4.54 9.27
C ILE A 220 5.61 -5.17 10.42
N GLU A 221 6.55 -4.43 11.04
CA GLU A 221 7.53 -5.02 11.95
C GLU A 221 6.88 -5.73 13.15
N SER A 222 5.86 -5.10 13.75
CA SER A 222 5.10 -5.68 14.87
C SER A 222 4.35 -6.98 14.51
N ARG A 223 4.27 -7.32 13.22
CA ARG A 223 3.59 -8.50 12.68
C ARG A 223 4.47 -9.35 11.79
N LYS A 224 5.80 -9.16 11.83
CA LYS A 224 6.77 -9.90 11.01
C LYS A 224 6.64 -11.42 11.17
N GLU A 225 6.52 -11.91 12.41
CA GLU A 225 6.34 -13.35 12.69
C GLU A 225 5.02 -13.89 12.14
N PHE A 226 3.93 -13.16 12.34
CA PHE A 226 2.61 -13.50 11.79
C PHE A 226 2.64 -13.62 10.27
N LEU A 227 3.23 -12.64 9.58
CA LEU A 227 3.35 -12.62 8.12
C LEU A 227 4.26 -13.75 7.61
N THR A 228 5.35 -14.03 8.31
CA THR A 228 6.23 -15.17 8.00
C THR A 228 5.50 -16.50 8.17
N GLY A 229 4.67 -16.63 9.21
CA GLY A 229 3.81 -17.79 9.44
C GLY A 229 2.80 -18.00 8.32
N ILE A 230 2.23 -16.92 7.78
CA ILE A 230 1.36 -16.98 6.59
C ILE A 230 2.13 -17.54 5.40
N ILE A 231 3.31 -17.00 5.08
CA ILE A 231 4.11 -17.51 3.94
C ILE A 231 4.34 -19.02 4.07
N ARG A 232 4.75 -19.50 5.25
CA ARG A 232 4.98 -20.93 5.52
C ARG A 232 3.71 -21.77 5.42
N MET A 233 2.54 -21.22 5.73
CA MET A 233 1.25 -21.90 5.59
C MET A 233 0.89 -22.17 4.13
N TRP A 234 1.16 -21.22 3.23
CA TRP A 234 0.80 -21.33 1.81
C TRP A 234 1.92 -21.92 0.94
N LYS A 235 3.18 -21.74 1.35
CA LYS A 235 4.40 -22.18 0.67
C LYS A 235 5.34 -22.85 1.68
N PRO A 236 4.99 -24.04 2.20
CA PRO A 236 5.80 -24.73 3.22
C PRO A 236 7.22 -25.07 2.74
N GLU A 237 7.44 -25.12 1.43
CA GLU A 237 8.74 -25.33 0.80
C GLU A 237 9.63 -24.07 0.78
N TRP A 238 9.10 -22.89 1.13
CA TRP A 238 9.87 -21.65 1.24
C TRP A 238 10.39 -21.48 2.67
N THR A 239 11.70 -21.69 2.82
CA THR A 239 12.43 -21.61 4.09
C THR A 239 13.37 -20.39 4.10
N SER A 240 13.99 -20.08 5.24
CA SER A 240 15.00 -19.01 5.32
C SER A 240 16.19 -19.24 4.39
N GLU A 241 16.50 -20.51 4.09
CA GLU A 241 17.62 -20.92 3.24
C GLU A 241 17.26 -20.99 1.75
N THR A 242 15.97 -20.83 1.40
CA THR A 242 15.54 -20.88 0.01
C THR A 242 16.13 -19.70 -0.74
N ALA A 243 16.86 -19.96 -1.83
CA ALA A 243 17.40 -18.92 -2.69
C ALA A 243 16.28 -17.96 -3.14
N GLY A 244 16.48 -16.66 -2.91
CA GLY A 244 15.48 -15.62 -3.19
C GLY A 244 14.58 -15.26 -2.01
N MET A 245 14.52 -16.06 -0.94
CA MET A 245 13.69 -15.76 0.25
C MET A 245 14.09 -14.44 0.90
N ARG A 246 15.39 -14.14 0.94
CA ARG A 246 15.90 -12.86 1.42
C ARG A 246 15.37 -11.68 0.58
N GLY A 247 15.39 -11.82 -0.74
CA GLY A 247 14.85 -10.81 -1.66
C GLY A 247 13.34 -10.61 -1.47
N PHE A 248 12.59 -11.72 -1.39
CA PHE A 248 11.14 -11.75 -1.18
C PHE A 248 10.70 -11.16 0.17
N SER A 249 11.42 -11.47 1.26
CA SER A 249 11.04 -11.00 2.59
C SER A 249 11.27 -9.51 2.78
N ASN A 250 12.17 -8.91 1.99
CA ASN A 250 12.56 -7.52 2.17
C ASN A 250 11.49 -6.52 1.70
N VAL A 251 11.69 -5.27 2.10
CA VAL A 251 10.87 -4.11 1.69
C VAL A 251 11.84 -2.99 1.33
N ARG A 252 12.05 -2.79 0.03
CA ARG A 252 13.07 -1.88 -0.48
C ARG A 252 12.45 -0.89 -1.48
N PRO A 253 12.79 0.41 -1.45
CA PRO A 253 12.25 1.39 -2.40
C PRO A 253 12.56 1.01 -3.86
N GLU A 254 13.68 0.34 -4.11
CA GLU A 254 14.11 -0.16 -5.42
C GLU A 254 13.07 -1.10 -6.04
N TYR A 255 12.33 -1.85 -5.22
CA TYR A 255 11.30 -2.78 -5.71
C TYR A 255 10.13 -2.02 -6.33
N MET A 256 9.67 -0.98 -5.65
CA MET A 256 8.61 -0.10 -6.14
C MET A 256 9.09 0.76 -7.31
N ALA A 257 10.34 1.24 -7.26
CA ALA A 257 10.92 2.01 -8.35
C ALA A 257 11.00 1.20 -9.65
N GLN A 258 11.41 -0.07 -9.58
CA GLN A 258 11.43 -0.96 -10.74
C GLN A 258 10.00 -1.21 -11.28
N PHE A 259 9.04 -1.46 -10.41
CA PHE A 259 7.63 -1.58 -10.81
C PHE A 259 7.12 -0.31 -11.52
N LEU A 260 7.36 0.88 -10.97
CA LEU A 260 6.92 2.15 -11.58
C LEU A 260 7.55 2.37 -12.96
N HIS A 261 8.83 2.01 -13.11
CA HIS A 261 9.52 2.04 -14.39
C HIS A 261 8.86 1.11 -15.41
N ASP A 262 8.63 -0.15 -15.04
CA ASP A 262 8.06 -1.16 -15.95
C ASP A 262 6.58 -0.90 -16.24
N ALA A 263 5.82 -0.39 -15.28
CA ALA A 263 4.43 0.05 -15.47
C ALA A 263 4.35 1.21 -16.46
N ARG A 264 5.29 2.15 -16.41
CA ARG A 264 5.39 3.22 -17.40
C ARG A 264 5.67 2.67 -18.80
N ILE A 265 6.58 1.71 -18.93
CA ILE A 265 6.85 1.06 -20.22
C ILE A 265 5.61 0.34 -20.76
N LYS A 266 4.87 -0.35 -19.88
CA LYS A 266 3.72 -1.17 -20.27
C LYS A 266 2.47 -0.35 -20.61
N TYR A 267 2.15 0.67 -19.81
CA TYR A 267 0.85 1.34 -19.86
C TYR A 267 0.88 2.80 -20.34
N ALA A 268 2.04 3.45 -20.48
CA ALA A 268 2.07 4.83 -20.97
C ALA A 268 1.64 4.92 -22.44
N ASP A 269 0.97 6.02 -22.81
CA ASP A 269 0.68 6.31 -24.22
C ASP A 269 2.01 6.52 -24.96
N LYS A 270 2.13 5.90 -26.15
CA LYS A 270 3.26 6.11 -27.08
C LYS A 270 3.41 7.57 -27.52
N ARG A 271 2.35 8.37 -27.40
CA ARG A 271 2.35 9.82 -27.67
C ARG A 271 2.79 10.67 -26.47
N GLY A 272 2.95 10.07 -25.28
CA GLY A 272 3.39 10.77 -24.07
C GLY A 272 2.31 11.62 -23.39
N GLU A 273 1.03 11.40 -23.71
CA GLU A 273 -0.09 12.10 -23.06
C GLU A 273 -0.46 11.41 -21.74
N GLY A 274 -0.48 12.16 -20.63
CA GLY A 274 -0.83 11.65 -19.31
C GLY A 274 0.21 10.70 -18.69
N ASN A 275 0.01 10.33 -17.42
CA ASN A 275 0.86 9.35 -16.74
C ASN A 275 0.32 7.91 -16.92
N TRP A 276 1.14 6.90 -16.65
CA TRP A 276 0.79 5.49 -16.87
C TRP A 276 -0.48 5.07 -16.12
N ALA A 277 -0.73 5.65 -14.94
CA ALA A 277 -1.88 5.32 -14.11
C ALA A 277 -3.19 5.88 -14.70
N ALA A 278 -3.14 7.06 -15.33
CA ALA A 278 -4.28 7.62 -16.04
C ALA A 278 -4.65 6.75 -17.26
N GLN A 279 -3.65 6.30 -18.01
CA GLN A 279 -3.84 5.41 -19.16
C GLN A 279 -4.36 4.03 -18.75
N TYR A 280 -3.80 3.45 -17.69
CA TYR A 280 -4.31 2.21 -17.10
C TYR A 280 -5.76 2.36 -16.60
N ALA A 281 -6.09 3.46 -15.91
CA ALA A 281 -7.45 3.71 -15.45
C ALA A 281 -8.44 3.81 -16.63
N HIS A 282 -8.05 4.46 -17.72
CA HIS A 282 -8.89 4.57 -18.91
C HIS A 282 -9.03 3.24 -19.66
N HIS A 283 -7.92 2.65 -20.08
CA HIS A 283 -7.91 1.51 -21.00
C HIS A 283 -8.18 0.16 -20.31
N ASP A 284 -7.67 -0.03 -19.10
CA ASP A 284 -7.72 -1.32 -18.40
C ASP A 284 -8.82 -1.38 -17.34
N LEU A 285 -9.15 -0.25 -16.70
CA LEU A 285 -10.23 -0.17 -15.72
C LEU A 285 -11.55 0.39 -16.30
N GLY A 286 -11.54 0.79 -17.58
CA GLY A 286 -12.75 1.20 -18.32
C GLY A 286 -13.39 2.49 -17.81
N PHE A 287 -12.62 3.42 -17.25
CA PHE A 287 -13.09 4.78 -16.96
C PHE A 287 -13.03 5.63 -18.22
N GLU A 288 -13.97 6.56 -18.41
CA GLU A 288 -13.83 7.57 -19.46
C GLU A 288 -12.74 8.59 -19.08
N LEU A 289 -12.17 9.31 -20.05
CA LEU A 289 -11.12 10.31 -19.75
C LEU A 289 -11.60 11.38 -18.74
N HIS A 290 -12.86 11.81 -18.87
CA HIS A 290 -13.46 12.78 -17.94
C HIS A 290 -13.68 12.19 -16.53
N ASP A 291 -13.89 10.88 -16.40
CA ASP A 291 -13.94 10.21 -15.09
C ASP A 291 -12.55 10.25 -14.45
N VAL A 292 -11.50 9.97 -15.23
CA VAL A 292 -10.10 10.00 -14.74
C VAL A 292 -9.74 11.41 -14.27
N ASP A 293 -10.10 12.45 -15.02
CA ASP A 293 -9.89 13.84 -14.61
C ASP A 293 -10.65 14.19 -13.32
N THR A 294 -11.89 13.71 -13.19
CA THR A 294 -12.72 13.91 -11.99
C THR A 294 -12.14 13.18 -10.78
N ILE A 295 -11.67 11.93 -10.94
CA ILE A 295 -10.98 11.16 -9.90
C ILE A 295 -9.75 11.93 -9.42
N ARG A 296 -8.92 12.42 -10.35
CA ARG A 296 -7.73 13.22 -10.03
C ARG A 296 -8.08 14.47 -9.24
N ALA A 297 -9.08 15.24 -9.69
CA ALA A 297 -9.54 16.43 -9.00
C ALA A 297 -10.09 16.13 -7.58
N ASN A 298 -10.86 15.04 -7.44
CA ASN A 298 -11.45 14.62 -6.16
C ASN A 298 -10.40 14.27 -5.09
N MET A 299 -9.26 13.71 -5.51
CA MET A 299 -8.16 13.35 -4.62
C MET A 299 -7.28 14.54 -4.23
N GLN A 300 -7.24 15.61 -5.01
CA GLN A 300 -6.36 16.75 -4.73
C GLN A 300 -6.89 17.59 -3.56
N PRO A 301 -6.00 18.27 -2.80
CA PRO A 301 -6.42 19.29 -1.85
C PRO A 301 -7.19 20.38 -2.59
N SER A 302 -8.21 20.95 -1.95
CA SER A 302 -8.84 22.16 -2.46
C SER A 302 -7.76 23.23 -2.63
N GLN A 303 -7.70 23.87 -3.81
CA GLN A 303 -6.92 25.08 -3.93
C GLN A 303 -7.54 26.09 -2.97
N VAL A 304 -6.83 26.40 -1.89
CA VAL A 304 -7.22 27.46 -0.98
C VAL A 304 -7.10 28.75 -1.79
N GLU A 305 -8.23 29.37 -2.12
CA GLU A 305 -8.28 30.77 -2.57
C GLU A 305 -7.71 31.71 -1.48
#